data_AF-A0A2J7PUY2-F1
#
_entry.id   AF-A0A2J7PUY2-F1
#
_cell.length_a   1.000
_cell.length_b   1.000
_cell.length_c   1.000
_cell.angle_alpha   90.00
_cell.angle_beta   90.00
_cell.angle_gamma   90.00
#
_symmetry.space_group_name_H-M   'P 1'
#
loop_
_entity.id
_entity.type
_entity.pdbx_description
1 polymer ?
#
loop_
_entity_poly.entity_id
_entity_poly.type
_entity_poly.pdbx_seq_one_letter_code
_entity_poly.pdbx_strand_id
1 'polypeptide(L)'
;MCPSHPELELQLFCAPCGQVVCRECCLLAHRGHACDTAVRAADVYAHSMRDALERARPVAEDAVVNLDRLRHLEQRIELQCSQVRDEVDQFIDSYISALEEHRRSLQMQVQEARESKLRMVHGQQLELERHLEDTRNAVSFAENLLSESSDIELLSLVVPVLHRLERCCTAVGSGGGGANNLLEPRVSECLQFLRSETAGKLKDYSLFGIITTQTISHQYCTLNIESLMDVCQHQKAETMVVTRDADGRPLRHGGEKVVAEVWYKDTSHR
;
A
#
# COMPACT_ATOMS: atom_id res chain seq x y z
N MET A 1 24.92 -64.98 -57.40
CA MET A 1 24.51 -65.05 -58.82
C MET A 1 23.61 -63.88 -59.16
N CYS A 2 23.64 -63.40 -60.41
CA CYS A 2 22.84 -62.27 -60.87
C CYS A 2 21.35 -62.66 -61.03
N PRO A 3 20.39 -61.86 -60.55
CA PRO A 3 18.96 -62.19 -60.66
C PRO A 3 18.45 -62.27 -62.10
N SER A 4 18.97 -61.42 -62.99
CA SER A 4 18.59 -61.39 -64.41
C SER A 4 19.41 -62.36 -65.27
N HIS A 5 20.58 -62.79 -64.78
CA HIS A 5 21.49 -63.68 -65.48
C HIS A 5 22.00 -64.75 -64.48
N PRO A 6 21.20 -65.78 -64.17
CA PRO A 6 21.49 -66.72 -63.08
C PRO A 6 22.85 -67.45 -63.21
N GLU A 7 23.33 -67.62 -64.44
CA GLU A 7 24.61 -68.23 -64.80
C GLU A 7 25.82 -67.33 -64.50
N LEU A 8 25.62 -66.02 -64.28
CA LEU A 8 26.69 -65.03 -64.15
C LEU A 8 26.84 -64.51 -62.72
N GLU A 9 28.08 -64.36 -62.29
CA GLU A 9 28.42 -63.75 -61.02
C GLU A 9 28.33 -62.22 -61.06
N LEU A 10 27.99 -61.63 -59.90
CA LEU A 10 28.03 -60.19 -59.69
C LEU A 10 29.48 -59.79 -59.40
N GLN A 11 30.13 -59.14 -60.36
CA GLN A 11 31.58 -58.86 -60.32
C GLN A 11 31.92 -57.39 -60.51
N LEU A 12 30.96 -56.55 -60.89
CA LEU A 12 31.13 -55.13 -61.16
C LEU A 12 30.23 -54.31 -60.24
N PHE A 13 30.61 -53.08 -59.90
CA PHE A 13 29.78 -52.14 -59.16
C PHE A 13 29.53 -50.90 -60.02
N CYS A 14 28.26 -50.58 -60.24
CA CYS A 14 27.83 -49.40 -60.98
C CYS A 14 27.64 -48.22 -60.01
N ALA A 15 28.61 -47.29 -59.99
CA ALA A 15 28.63 -46.19 -59.02
C ALA A 15 27.41 -45.25 -59.08
N PRO A 16 26.90 -44.84 -60.26
CA PRO A 16 25.69 -44.02 -60.34
C PRO A 16 24.43 -44.70 -59.81
N CYS A 17 24.38 -46.04 -59.85
CA CYS A 17 23.20 -46.82 -59.44
C CYS A 17 23.32 -47.37 -58.02
N GLY A 18 24.52 -47.36 -57.42
CA GLY A 18 24.75 -47.92 -56.09
C GLY A 18 24.55 -49.44 -56.02
N GLN A 19 24.78 -50.17 -57.11
CA GLN A 19 24.43 -51.60 -57.23
C GLN A 19 25.58 -52.44 -57.74
N VAL A 20 25.69 -53.68 -57.24
CA VAL A 20 26.59 -54.70 -57.79
C VAL A 20 25.88 -55.41 -58.94
N VAL A 21 26.55 -55.52 -60.09
CA VAL A 21 25.99 -56.01 -61.36
C VAL A 21 26.91 -57.08 -61.98
N CYS A 22 26.35 -57.97 -62.80
CA CYS A 22 27.15 -58.87 -63.64
C CYS A 22 27.61 -58.15 -64.92
N ARG A 23 28.49 -58.80 -65.69
CA ARG A 23 29.02 -58.24 -66.94
C ARG A 23 27.92 -57.93 -67.96
N GLU A 24 26.91 -58.79 -68.08
CA GLU A 24 25.80 -58.59 -69.03
C GLU A 24 24.90 -57.40 -68.62
N CYS A 25 24.55 -57.31 -67.33
CA CYS A 25 23.82 -56.15 -66.80
C CYS A 25 24.57 -54.83 -67.03
N CYS A 26 25.89 -54.83 -66.91
CA CYS A 26 26.72 -53.65 -67.14
C CYS A 26 26.63 -53.15 -68.60
N LEU A 27 26.52 -54.05 -69.56
CA LEU A 27 26.46 -53.73 -70.99
C LEU A 27 25.05 -53.35 -71.46
N LEU A 28 24.02 -53.98 -70.90
CA LEU A 28 22.64 -53.78 -71.32
C LEU A 28 21.94 -52.68 -70.52
N ALA A 29 21.89 -52.82 -69.19
CA ALA A 29 21.05 -52.00 -68.33
C ALA A 29 21.80 -50.80 -67.73
N HIS A 30 23.10 -50.93 -67.48
CA HIS A 30 23.95 -49.87 -66.92
C HIS A 30 24.92 -49.30 -67.98
N ARG A 31 24.51 -49.34 -69.25
CA ARG A 31 25.34 -48.91 -70.37
C ARG A 31 25.72 -47.44 -70.23
N GLY A 32 27.01 -47.15 -70.28
CA GLY A 32 27.54 -45.78 -70.16
C GLY A 32 27.66 -45.26 -68.72
N HIS A 33 27.29 -46.04 -67.71
CA HIS A 33 27.59 -45.71 -66.32
C HIS A 33 29.02 -46.11 -65.95
N ALA A 34 29.62 -45.35 -65.03
CA ALA A 34 30.92 -45.68 -64.47
C ALA A 34 30.80 -46.95 -63.61
N CYS A 35 31.36 -48.05 -64.11
CA CYS A 35 31.42 -49.33 -63.41
C CYS A 35 32.88 -49.73 -63.15
N ASP A 36 33.18 -50.15 -61.93
CA ASP A 36 34.49 -50.71 -61.55
C ASP A 36 34.31 -52.15 -61.06
N THR A 37 35.39 -52.88 -60.83
CA THR A 37 35.30 -54.21 -60.21
C THR A 37 34.75 -54.10 -58.80
N ALA A 38 33.93 -55.07 -58.40
CA ALA A 38 33.32 -55.09 -57.07
C ALA A 38 34.38 -55.04 -55.96
N VAL A 39 35.55 -55.67 -56.17
CA VAL A 39 36.68 -55.65 -55.23
C VAL A 39 37.22 -54.23 -55.06
N ARG A 40 37.55 -53.53 -56.14
CA ARG A 40 38.09 -52.16 -56.07
C ARG A 40 37.08 -51.17 -55.51
N ALA A 41 35.82 -51.27 -55.94
CA ALA A 41 34.76 -50.44 -55.41
C ALA A 41 34.55 -50.69 -53.91
N ALA A 42 34.55 -51.95 -53.47
CA ALA A 42 34.43 -52.31 -52.06
C ALA A 42 35.57 -51.69 -51.22
N ASP A 43 36.82 -51.76 -51.69
CA ASP A 43 37.96 -51.16 -50.98
C ASP A 43 37.81 -49.63 -50.82
N VAL A 44 37.41 -48.93 -51.89
CA VAL A 44 37.21 -47.47 -51.89
C VAL A 44 36.05 -47.06 -50.98
N TYR A 45 34.88 -47.69 -51.13
CA TYR A 45 33.71 -47.36 -50.30
C TYR A 45 33.89 -47.80 -48.85
N ALA A 46 34.57 -48.92 -48.58
CA ALA A 46 34.91 -49.31 -47.22
C ALA A 46 35.85 -48.31 -46.56
N HIS A 47 36.83 -47.76 -47.29
CA HIS A 47 37.68 -46.68 -46.78
C HIS A 47 36.87 -45.41 -46.51
N SER A 48 36.04 -44.97 -47.46
CA SER A 48 35.18 -43.79 -47.28
C SER A 48 34.22 -43.94 -46.10
N MET A 49 33.65 -45.14 -45.91
CA MET A 49 32.79 -45.47 -44.79
C MET A 49 33.56 -45.47 -43.47
N ARG A 50 34.78 -45.99 -43.43
CA ARG A 50 35.66 -45.89 -42.25
C ARG A 50 35.95 -44.43 -41.90
N ASP A 51 36.30 -43.60 -42.87
CA ASP A 51 36.55 -42.17 -42.63
C ASP A 51 35.29 -41.44 -42.14
N ALA A 52 34.12 -41.78 -42.70
CA ALA A 52 32.84 -41.23 -42.24
C ALA A 52 32.50 -41.68 -40.81
N LEU A 53 32.79 -42.94 -40.45
CA LEU A 53 32.63 -43.45 -39.09
C LEU A 53 33.54 -42.72 -38.10
N GLU A 54 34.83 -42.53 -38.43
CA GLU A 54 35.77 -41.80 -37.59
C GLU A 54 35.33 -40.34 -37.35
N ARG A 55 34.66 -39.71 -38.32
CA ARG A 55 34.05 -38.37 -38.13
C ARG A 55 32.75 -38.40 -37.33
N ALA A 56 31.93 -39.43 -37.48
CA ALA A 56 30.61 -39.51 -36.84
C ALA A 56 30.68 -39.91 -35.36
N ARG A 57 31.66 -40.75 -34.98
CA ARG A 57 31.88 -41.18 -33.58
C ARG A 57 31.99 -40.01 -32.58
N PRO A 58 32.89 -39.03 -32.76
CA PRO A 58 33.02 -37.92 -31.80
C PRO A 58 31.74 -37.07 -31.74
N VAL A 59 31.02 -36.90 -32.85
CA VAL A 59 29.75 -36.17 -32.86
C VAL A 59 28.69 -36.87 -31.99
N ALA A 60 28.64 -38.21 -32.05
CA ALA A 60 27.73 -38.97 -31.20
C ALA A 60 28.10 -38.88 -29.71
N GLU A 61 29.39 -38.93 -29.38
CA GLU A 61 29.90 -38.75 -28.02
C GLU A 61 29.60 -37.34 -27.49
N ASP A 62 29.88 -36.30 -28.28
CA ASP A 62 29.57 -34.91 -27.95
C ASP A 62 28.06 -34.69 -27.76
N ALA A 63 27.22 -35.34 -28.56
CA ALA A 63 25.77 -35.26 -28.42
C ALA A 63 25.31 -35.82 -27.07
N VAL A 64 25.88 -36.95 -26.62
CA VAL A 64 25.57 -37.52 -25.29
C VAL A 64 25.96 -36.56 -24.17
N VAL A 65 27.17 -35.99 -24.23
CA VAL A 65 27.65 -35.01 -23.24
C VAL A 65 26.77 -33.76 -23.22
N ASN A 66 26.38 -33.25 -24.38
CA ASN A 66 25.52 -32.07 -24.47
C ASN A 66 24.09 -32.34 -23.97
N LEU A 67 23.54 -33.53 -24.22
CA LEU A 67 22.25 -33.93 -23.65
C LEU A 67 22.29 -33.96 -22.12
N ASP A 68 23.37 -34.48 -21.53
CA ASP A 68 23.56 -34.48 -20.09
C ASP A 68 23.68 -33.06 -19.51
N ARG A 69 24.46 -32.19 -20.19
CA ARG A 69 24.53 -30.76 -19.84
C ARG A 69 23.17 -30.06 -19.89
N LEU A 70 22.35 -30.36 -20.88
CA LEU A 70 21.00 -29.79 -21.00
C LEU A 70 20.07 -30.25 -19.88
N ARG A 71 20.15 -31.52 -19.46
CA ARG A 71 19.39 -32.02 -18.30
C ARG A 71 19.79 -31.33 -17.00
N HIS A 72 21.09 -31.12 -16.79
CA HIS A 72 21.56 -30.37 -15.63
C HIS A 72 21.15 -28.89 -15.67
N LEU A 73 21.13 -28.30 -16.87
CA LEU A 73 20.65 -26.93 -17.04
C LEU A 73 19.15 -26.83 -16.72
N GLU A 74 18.34 -27.77 -17.19
CA GLU A 74 16.90 -27.86 -16.88
C GLU A 74 16.66 -27.92 -15.37
N GLN A 75 17.32 -28.83 -14.65
CA GLN A 75 17.20 -28.94 -13.19
C GLN A 75 17.60 -27.64 -12.46
N ARG A 76 18.66 -26.97 -12.94
CA ARG A 76 19.10 -25.69 -12.36
C ARG A 76 18.09 -24.58 -12.59
N ILE A 77 17.49 -24.52 -13.78
CA ILE A 77 16.42 -23.56 -14.10
C ILE A 77 15.23 -23.81 -13.19
N GLU A 78 14.78 -25.06 -13.04
CA GLU A 78 13.67 -25.41 -12.16
C GLU A 78 13.94 -25.01 -10.71
N LEU A 79 15.14 -25.31 -10.19
CA LEU A 79 15.53 -24.91 -8.84
C LEU A 79 15.53 -23.39 -8.67
N GLN A 80 16.10 -22.65 -9.61
CA GLN A 80 16.12 -21.18 -9.55
C GLN A 80 14.70 -20.61 -9.63
N CYS A 81 13.84 -21.15 -10.48
CA CYS A 81 12.44 -20.74 -10.56
C CYS A 81 11.68 -20.99 -9.25
N SER A 82 11.96 -22.11 -8.58
CA SER A 82 11.39 -22.39 -7.26
C SER A 82 11.88 -21.39 -6.21
N GLN A 83 13.20 -21.14 -6.16
CA GLN A 83 13.80 -20.21 -5.20
C GLN A 83 13.24 -18.80 -5.37
N VAL A 84 13.18 -18.29 -6.60
CA VAL A 84 12.62 -16.95 -6.87
C VAL A 84 11.14 -16.88 -6.52
N ARG A 85 10.37 -17.96 -6.72
CA ARG A 85 8.96 -18.02 -6.29
C ARG A 85 8.84 -17.89 -4.78
N ASP A 86 9.63 -18.66 -4.04
CA ASP A 86 9.62 -18.64 -2.57
C ASP A 86 10.06 -17.26 -2.03
N GLU A 87 11.02 -16.60 -2.68
CA GLU A 87 11.44 -15.23 -2.35
C GLU A 87 10.32 -14.21 -2.58
N VAL A 88 9.59 -14.32 -3.69
CA VAL A 88 8.43 -13.45 -3.98
C VAL A 88 7.34 -13.64 -2.93
N ASP A 89 7.01 -14.89 -2.60
CA ASP A 89 5.97 -15.19 -1.61
C ASP A 89 6.36 -14.65 -0.23
N GLN A 90 7.60 -14.87 0.22
CA GLN A 90 8.11 -14.32 1.47
C GLN A 90 8.09 -12.79 1.52
N PHE A 91 8.44 -12.13 0.40
CA PHE A 91 8.41 -10.68 0.31
C PHE A 91 6.98 -10.13 0.45
N ILE A 92 6.01 -10.73 -0.24
CA ILE A 92 4.60 -10.33 -0.18
C ILE A 92 4.01 -10.61 1.20
N ASP A 93 4.29 -11.77 1.79
CA ASP A 93 3.81 -12.12 3.13
C ASP A 93 4.35 -11.16 4.20
N SER A 94 5.62 -10.76 4.10
CA SER A 94 6.19 -9.73 4.98
C SER A 94 5.48 -8.38 4.82
N TYR A 95 5.11 -8.00 3.59
CA TYR A 95 4.37 -6.78 3.31
C TYR A 95 2.95 -6.82 3.89
N ILE A 96 2.22 -7.93 3.71
CA ILE A 96 0.90 -8.16 4.29
C ILE A 96 0.97 -8.09 5.82
N SER A 97 1.95 -8.75 6.42
CA SER A 97 2.18 -8.74 7.87
C SER A 97 2.33 -7.31 8.42
N ALA A 98 3.11 -6.46 7.73
CA ALA A 98 3.28 -5.07 8.10
C ALA A 98 1.97 -4.26 7.96
N LEU A 99 1.20 -4.48 6.89
CA LEU A 99 -0.11 -3.83 6.71
C LEU A 99 -1.13 -4.25 7.77
N GLU A 100 -1.13 -5.51 8.18
CA GLU A 100 -2.03 -6.00 9.23
C GLU A 100 -1.66 -5.47 10.61
N GLU A 101 -0.37 -5.34 10.90
CA GLU A 101 0.12 -4.69 12.12
C GLU A 101 -0.29 -3.22 12.16
N HIS A 102 -0.14 -2.51 11.04
CA HIS A 102 -0.61 -1.13 10.92
C HIS A 102 -2.13 -1.01 11.13
N ARG A 103 -2.92 -1.92 10.54
CA ARG A 103 -4.37 -1.99 10.76
C ARG A 103 -4.71 -2.14 12.24
N ARG A 104 -4.05 -3.06 12.94
CA ARG A 104 -4.25 -3.27 14.38
C ARG A 104 -3.90 -2.01 15.17
N SER A 105 -2.78 -1.37 14.86
CA SER A 105 -2.36 -0.11 15.50
C SER A 105 -3.40 1.00 15.32
N LEU A 106 -3.90 1.22 14.09
CA LEU A 106 -4.93 2.23 13.83
C LEU A 106 -6.25 1.93 14.57
N GLN A 107 -6.65 0.66 14.63
CA GLN A 107 -7.85 0.25 15.38
C GLN A 107 -7.68 0.47 16.89
N MET A 108 -6.50 0.19 17.44
CA MET A 108 -6.18 0.49 18.84
C MET A 108 -6.27 1.99 19.11
N GLN A 109 -5.68 2.84 18.26
CA GLN A 109 -5.76 4.30 18.39
C GLN A 109 -7.21 4.81 18.37
N VAL A 110 -8.06 4.25 17.50
CA VAL A 110 -9.50 4.58 17.47
C VAL A 110 -10.18 4.19 18.78
N GLN A 111 -9.91 3.00 19.30
CA GLN A 111 -10.50 2.53 20.55
C GLN A 111 -10.04 3.37 21.75
N GLU A 112 -8.75 3.69 21.84
CA GLU A 112 -8.19 4.55 22.88
C GLU A 112 -8.79 5.96 22.83
N ALA A 113 -8.90 6.54 21.62
CA ALA A 113 -9.53 7.84 21.43
C ALA A 113 -11.01 7.82 21.86
N ARG A 114 -11.75 6.76 21.51
CA ARG A 114 -13.14 6.55 21.93
C ARG A 114 -13.26 6.46 23.45
N GLU A 115 -12.46 5.62 24.09
CA GLU A 115 -12.49 5.43 25.55
C GLU A 115 -12.10 6.69 26.31
N SER A 116 -11.12 7.44 25.80
CA SER A 116 -10.73 8.74 26.36
C SER A 116 -11.88 9.75 26.29
N LYS A 117 -12.47 9.94 25.09
CA LYS A 117 -13.57 10.88 24.88
C LYS A 117 -14.81 10.51 25.69
N LEU A 118 -15.20 9.23 25.72
CA LEU A 118 -16.36 8.78 26.52
C LEU A 118 -16.14 8.96 28.01
N ARG A 119 -14.91 8.73 28.53
CA ARG A 119 -14.59 9.04 29.93
C ARG A 119 -14.75 10.52 30.24
N MET A 120 -14.32 11.42 29.35
CA MET A 120 -14.50 12.85 29.52
C MET A 120 -15.99 13.24 29.50
N VAL A 121 -16.78 12.68 28.58
CA VAL A 121 -18.24 12.92 28.50
C VAL A 121 -18.93 12.44 29.78
N HIS A 122 -18.69 11.22 30.23
CA HIS A 122 -19.29 10.70 31.46
C HIS A 122 -18.87 11.51 32.69
N GLY A 123 -17.61 11.96 32.75
CA GLY A 123 -17.13 12.84 33.81
C GLY A 123 -17.89 14.18 33.85
N GLN A 124 -18.11 14.80 32.68
CA GLN A 124 -18.89 16.03 32.57
C GLN A 124 -20.37 15.81 32.90
N GLN A 125 -20.96 14.69 32.48
CA GLN A 125 -22.34 14.34 32.83
C GLN A 125 -22.51 14.22 34.35
N LEU A 126 -21.61 13.51 35.04
CA LEU A 126 -21.66 13.37 36.49
C LEU A 126 -21.52 14.72 37.21
N GLU A 127 -20.63 15.59 36.71
CA GLU A 127 -20.45 16.95 37.26
C GLU A 127 -21.72 17.79 37.10
N LEU A 128 -22.36 17.71 35.93
CA LEU A 128 -23.60 18.43 35.62
C LEU A 128 -24.80 17.89 36.41
N GLU A 129 -24.92 16.57 36.55
CA GLU A 129 -25.96 15.93 37.38
C GLU A 129 -25.86 16.35 38.84
N ARG A 130 -24.65 16.36 39.41
CA ARG A 130 -24.44 16.83 40.79
C ARG A 130 -24.81 18.30 40.93
N HIS A 131 -24.39 19.14 39.98
CA HIS A 131 -24.69 20.56 40.00
C HIS A 131 -26.20 20.83 39.87
N LEU A 132 -26.89 20.06 39.03
CA LEU A 132 -28.34 20.12 38.86
C LEU A 132 -29.07 19.79 40.16
N GLU A 133 -28.66 18.72 40.85
CA GLU A 133 -29.24 18.29 42.12
C GLU A 133 -29.01 19.34 43.23
N ASP A 134 -27.78 19.85 43.34
CA ASP A 134 -27.45 20.90 44.30
C ASP A 134 -28.29 22.17 44.09
N THR A 135 -28.48 22.55 42.81
CA THR A 135 -29.26 23.72 42.40
C THR A 135 -30.75 23.50 42.67
N ARG A 136 -31.32 22.34 42.32
CA ARG A 136 -32.72 22.00 42.61
C ARG A 136 -33.01 22.05 44.10
N ASN A 137 -32.13 21.48 44.92
CA ASN A 137 -32.27 21.50 46.38
C ASN A 137 -32.16 22.92 46.95
N ALA A 138 -31.26 23.75 46.42
CA ALA A 138 -31.14 25.15 46.83
C ALA A 138 -32.39 25.97 46.48
N VAL A 139 -32.92 25.79 45.26
CA VAL A 139 -34.12 26.47 44.77
C VAL A 139 -35.34 26.04 45.59
N SER A 140 -35.58 24.74 45.74
CA SER A 140 -36.72 24.24 46.53
C SER A 140 -36.67 24.70 47.99
N PHE A 141 -35.47 24.71 48.60
CA PHE A 141 -35.32 25.23 49.96
C PHE A 141 -35.65 26.73 50.04
N ALA A 142 -35.18 27.53 49.08
CA ALA A 142 -35.45 28.95 49.04
C ALA A 142 -36.93 29.26 48.79
N GLU A 143 -37.59 28.51 47.91
CA GLU A 143 -39.04 28.63 47.65
C GLU A 143 -39.84 28.33 48.93
N ASN A 144 -39.54 27.22 49.61
CA ASN A 144 -40.21 26.85 50.87
C ASN A 144 -39.96 27.89 51.97
N LEU A 145 -38.73 28.42 52.08
CA LEU A 145 -38.40 29.48 53.04
C LEU A 145 -39.21 30.74 52.75
N LEU A 146 -39.43 31.10 51.48
CA LEU A 146 -40.22 32.27 51.10
C LEU A 146 -41.74 32.08 51.30
N SER A 147 -42.26 30.85 51.18
CA SER A 147 -43.70 30.57 51.25
C SER A 147 -44.20 30.20 52.64
N GLU A 148 -43.41 29.52 53.45
CA GLU A 148 -43.88 28.85 54.68
C GLU A 148 -43.21 29.34 55.98
N SER A 149 -42.17 30.17 55.91
CA SER A 149 -41.42 30.59 57.11
C SER A 149 -41.93 31.89 57.74
N SER A 150 -41.64 32.06 59.03
CA SER A 150 -41.85 33.35 59.72
C SER A 150 -40.76 34.36 59.35
N ASP A 151 -41.05 35.66 59.49
CA ASP A 151 -40.08 36.73 59.20
C ASP A 151 -38.75 36.56 59.95
N ILE A 152 -38.79 36.02 61.18
CA ILE A 152 -37.59 35.79 62.01
C ILE A 152 -36.75 34.64 61.42
N GLU A 153 -37.39 33.53 61.04
CA GLU A 153 -36.70 32.39 60.42
C GLU A 153 -36.12 32.76 59.06
N LEU A 154 -36.88 33.48 58.24
CA LEU A 154 -36.43 34.03 56.96
C LEU A 154 -35.16 34.87 57.15
N LEU A 155 -35.20 35.88 58.03
CA LEU A 155 -34.05 36.77 58.26
C LEU A 155 -32.84 36.02 58.85
N SER A 156 -33.07 34.94 59.61
CA SER A 156 -31.97 34.13 60.16
C SER A 156 -31.24 33.28 59.10
N LEU A 157 -31.91 32.91 58.00
CA LEU A 157 -31.39 32.02 56.97
C LEU A 157 -31.14 32.70 55.61
N VAL A 158 -31.63 33.94 55.42
CA VAL A 158 -31.59 34.64 54.12
C VAL A 158 -30.18 34.79 53.56
N VAL A 159 -29.20 35.16 54.39
CA VAL A 159 -27.82 35.38 53.93
C VAL A 159 -27.15 34.08 53.46
N PRO A 160 -27.15 32.97 54.23
CA PRO A 160 -26.66 31.67 53.75
C PRO A 160 -27.36 31.16 52.49
N VAL A 161 -28.68 31.34 52.39
CA VAL A 161 -29.47 30.88 51.24
C VAL A 161 -29.16 31.68 49.99
N LEU A 162 -29.09 33.01 50.08
CA LEU A 162 -28.70 33.88 48.97
C LEU A 162 -27.30 33.49 48.45
N HIS A 163 -26.34 33.33 49.36
CA HIS A 163 -24.99 32.91 48.98
C HIS A 163 -24.96 31.53 48.29
N ARG A 164 -25.79 30.58 48.75
CA ARG A 164 -25.92 29.27 48.09
C ARG A 164 -26.51 29.37 46.69
N LEU A 165 -27.54 30.21 46.49
CA LEU A 165 -28.16 30.45 45.18
C LEU A 165 -27.19 31.14 44.21
N GLU A 166 -26.46 32.17 44.66
CA GLU A 166 -25.42 32.84 43.86
C GLU A 166 -24.32 31.86 43.41
N ARG A 167 -23.91 30.94 44.29
CA ARG A 167 -22.97 29.87 43.94
C ARG A 167 -23.51 28.91 42.89
N CYS A 168 -24.81 28.64 42.90
CA CYS A 168 -25.42 27.82 41.85
C CYS A 168 -25.42 28.57 40.49
N CYS A 169 -25.69 29.87 40.50
CA CYS A 169 -25.73 30.71 39.30
C CYS A 169 -24.34 30.97 38.68
N THR A 170 -23.28 31.00 39.49
CA THR A 170 -21.91 31.31 39.03
C THR A 170 -21.24 30.16 38.27
N ALA A 171 -21.66 28.91 38.49
CA ALA A 171 -21.20 27.75 37.72
C ALA A 171 -21.75 27.73 36.26
N VAL A 172 -22.75 28.56 35.98
CA VAL A 172 -23.45 28.68 34.68
C VAL A 172 -22.83 29.76 33.78
N GLY A 173 -21.88 30.55 34.28
CA GLY A 173 -21.15 31.53 33.45
C GLY A 173 -22.03 32.65 32.91
N SER A 174 -22.59 33.49 33.78
CA SER A 174 -23.06 34.81 33.35
C SER A 174 -21.87 35.77 33.29
N GLY A 175 -21.22 35.85 32.12
CA GLY A 175 -20.30 36.92 31.76
C GLY A 175 -18.83 36.52 31.66
N GLY A 176 -18.34 36.39 30.41
CA GLY A 176 -16.93 36.48 30.06
C GLY A 176 -16.20 35.15 29.88
N GLY A 177 -16.23 34.61 28.65
CA GLY A 177 -15.14 33.93 27.92
C GLY A 177 -14.13 33.03 28.66
N GLY A 178 -14.48 32.40 29.78
CA GLY A 178 -13.61 31.49 30.52
C GLY A 178 -14.00 30.04 30.28
N ALA A 179 -13.00 29.17 30.13
CA ALA A 179 -13.07 27.73 29.86
C ALA A 179 -13.86 26.86 30.88
N ASN A 180 -14.67 27.47 31.75
CA ASN A 180 -15.38 26.83 32.86
C ASN A 180 -16.91 26.91 32.73
N ASN A 181 -17.47 27.15 31.54
CA ASN A 181 -18.90 26.95 31.33
C ASN A 181 -19.22 25.45 31.47
N LEU A 182 -19.97 25.06 32.51
CA LEU A 182 -20.30 23.66 32.78
C LEU A 182 -21.35 23.12 31.79
N LEU A 183 -22.13 24.02 31.19
CA LEU A 183 -23.26 23.70 30.31
C LEU A 183 -22.86 23.41 28.87
N GLU A 184 -21.67 23.81 28.45
CA GLU A 184 -21.17 23.52 27.10
C GLU A 184 -20.34 22.24 27.06
N PRO A 185 -20.56 21.33 26.10
CA PRO A 185 -19.74 20.14 25.94
C PRO A 185 -18.25 20.51 25.78
N ARG A 186 -17.40 20.01 26.69
CA ARG A 186 -15.95 20.26 26.64
C ARG A 186 -15.19 19.25 25.78
N VAL A 187 -15.90 18.24 25.27
CA VAL A 187 -15.33 17.15 24.50
C VAL A 187 -15.66 17.34 23.03
N SER A 188 -14.63 17.48 22.20
CA SER A 188 -14.79 17.51 20.76
C SER A 188 -15.11 16.12 20.20
N GLU A 189 -16.01 16.03 19.22
CA GLU A 189 -16.35 14.80 18.50
C GLU A 189 -15.27 14.35 17.50
N CYS A 190 -14.23 15.16 17.31
CA CYS A 190 -13.29 14.99 16.21
C CYS A 190 -12.45 13.72 16.31
N LEU A 191 -12.58 12.89 15.28
CA LEU A 191 -11.80 11.68 15.02
C LEU A 191 -11.82 11.42 13.52
N GLN A 192 -10.66 11.52 12.87
CA GLN A 192 -10.54 11.42 11.42
C GLN A 192 -9.43 10.43 11.02
N PHE A 193 -9.61 9.76 9.89
CA PHE A 193 -8.59 8.92 9.27
C PHE A 193 -8.02 9.61 8.02
N LEU A 194 -6.73 9.93 8.06
CA LEU A 194 -6.03 10.63 6.99
C LEU A 194 -5.23 9.64 6.14
N ARG A 195 -5.91 9.04 5.15
CA ARG A 195 -5.37 7.94 4.33
C ARG A 195 -4.07 8.23 3.56
N SER A 196 -3.80 9.50 3.27
CA SER A 196 -2.68 9.93 2.42
C SER A 196 -1.47 10.41 3.23
N GLU A 197 -1.61 10.57 4.54
CA GLU A 197 -0.53 10.99 5.42
C GLU A 197 0.40 9.82 5.72
N THR A 198 1.70 10.10 5.83
CA THR A 198 2.71 9.08 6.13
C THR A 198 2.61 8.65 7.60
N ALA A 199 2.47 7.35 7.84
CA ALA A 199 2.47 6.75 9.18
C ALA A 199 3.89 6.41 9.65
N GLY A 200 4.92 6.74 8.85
CA GLY A 200 6.30 6.35 9.08
C GLY A 200 6.66 5.04 8.39
N LYS A 201 7.77 4.44 8.84
CA LYS A 201 8.27 3.16 8.33
C LYS A 201 8.05 2.07 9.38
N LEU A 202 7.40 0.99 8.97
CA LEU A 202 7.34 -0.24 9.77
C LEU A 202 8.17 -1.29 9.05
N LYS A 203 9.21 -1.78 9.73
CA LYS A 203 10.30 -2.52 9.08
C LYS A 203 10.91 -1.65 7.99
N ASP A 204 10.82 -2.07 6.72
CA ASP A 204 11.33 -1.33 5.55
C ASP A 204 10.22 -0.73 4.67
N TYR A 205 8.96 -0.84 5.09
CA TYR A 205 7.82 -0.40 4.31
C TYR A 205 7.33 0.97 4.75
N SER A 206 7.25 1.90 3.81
CA SER A 206 6.58 3.20 4.02
C SER A 206 5.08 2.98 4.05
N LEU A 207 4.46 3.27 5.19
CA LEU A 207 3.02 3.10 5.40
C LEU A 207 2.31 4.45 5.36
N PHE A 208 1.03 4.41 4.98
CA PHE A 208 0.16 5.58 4.90
C PHE A 208 -1.12 5.35 5.70
N GLY A 209 -1.76 6.43 6.11
CA GLY A 209 -2.96 6.38 6.93
C GLY A 209 -2.64 6.57 8.40
N ILE A 210 -3.06 7.70 8.97
CA ILE A 210 -2.97 7.99 10.41
C ILE A 210 -4.36 8.36 10.96
N ILE A 211 -4.52 8.19 12.27
CA ILE A 211 -5.70 8.69 13.01
C ILE A 211 -5.35 10.02 13.66
N THR A 212 -6.22 11.00 13.53
CA THR A 212 -6.08 12.30 14.22
C THR A 212 -7.36 12.65 14.97
N THR A 213 -7.20 13.24 16.14
CA THR A 213 -8.26 13.89 16.91
C THR A 213 -8.16 15.42 16.86
N GLN A 214 -7.12 15.95 16.20
CA GLN A 214 -6.96 17.39 16.02
C GLN A 214 -7.95 17.90 14.98
N THR A 215 -8.52 19.07 15.23
CA THR A 215 -9.30 19.82 14.24
C THR A 215 -8.91 21.26 14.20
N ILE A 216 -8.99 21.85 13.01
CA ILE A 216 -8.79 23.27 12.79
C ILE A 216 -9.72 24.07 13.68
N SER A 217 -9.14 24.97 14.48
CA SER A 217 -9.87 26.06 15.12
C SER A 217 -9.65 27.34 14.34
N HIS A 218 -10.73 27.86 13.75
CA HIS A 218 -10.69 29.12 12.99
C HIS A 218 -10.22 30.30 13.86
N GLN A 219 -10.41 30.23 15.19
CA GLN A 219 -10.03 31.28 16.13
C GLN A 219 -8.50 31.40 16.31
N TYR A 220 -7.77 30.30 16.13
CA TYR A 220 -6.32 30.26 16.31
C TYR A 220 -5.55 30.21 14.98
N CYS A 221 -6.23 30.09 13.85
CA CYS A 221 -5.58 30.14 12.55
C CYS A 221 -5.09 31.56 12.23
N THR A 222 -3.89 31.67 11.68
CA THR A 222 -3.28 32.95 11.31
C THR A 222 -2.86 32.95 9.85
N LEU A 223 -3.20 34.00 9.13
CA LEU A 223 -2.71 34.30 7.77
C LEU A 223 -1.63 35.37 7.88
N ASN A 224 -0.45 35.14 7.29
CA ASN A 224 0.56 36.19 7.20
C ASN A 224 0.21 37.15 6.04
N ILE A 225 -0.22 38.37 6.35
CA ILE A 225 -0.73 39.33 5.36
C ILE A 225 0.39 40.25 4.83
N GLU A 226 1.60 40.24 5.40
CA GLU A 226 2.68 41.20 5.05
C GLU A 226 3.00 41.20 3.55
N SER A 227 3.02 40.03 2.92
CA SER A 227 3.27 39.87 1.48
C SER A 227 2.05 40.12 0.59
N LEU A 228 0.88 40.37 1.18
CA LEU A 228 -0.39 40.60 0.48
C LEU A 228 -0.86 42.06 0.51
N MET A 229 -0.18 42.95 1.25
CA MET A 229 -0.59 44.35 1.41
C MET A 229 -0.39 45.19 0.14
N ASP A 230 0.69 44.94 -0.62
CA ASP A 230 1.10 45.74 -1.80
C ASP A 230 1.21 44.90 -3.08
N VAL A 231 0.21 44.05 -3.35
CA VAL A 231 0.26 43.13 -4.50
C VAL A 231 -0.03 43.88 -5.80
N CYS A 232 0.94 43.89 -6.72
CA CYS A 232 0.79 44.43 -8.06
C CYS A 232 0.17 43.41 -9.03
N GLN A 233 -0.66 43.89 -9.96
CA GLN A 233 -1.16 43.05 -11.06
C GLN A 233 0.04 42.48 -11.85
N HIS A 234 -0.03 41.18 -12.18
CA HIS A 234 1.04 40.40 -12.86
C HIS A 234 2.27 40.06 -12.02
N GLN A 235 2.28 40.33 -10.70
CA GLN A 235 3.34 39.84 -9.81
C GLN A 235 2.87 38.63 -8.98
N LYS A 236 3.79 37.70 -8.75
CA LYS A 236 3.55 36.55 -7.86
C LYS A 236 3.62 37.03 -6.41
N ALA A 237 2.54 36.85 -5.67
CA ALA A 237 2.51 37.01 -4.22
C ALA A 237 2.35 35.64 -3.55
N GLU A 238 3.12 35.40 -2.50
CA GLU A 238 3.06 34.17 -1.70
C GLU A 238 2.81 34.53 -0.25
N THR A 239 1.96 33.76 0.42
CA THR A 239 1.64 33.92 1.84
C THR A 239 1.64 32.55 2.51
N MET A 240 1.77 32.53 3.83
CA MET A 240 1.66 31.34 4.65
C MET A 240 0.43 31.44 5.54
N VAL A 241 -0.45 30.44 5.43
CA VAL A 241 -1.52 30.18 6.40
C VAL A 241 -1.00 29.17 7.40
N VAL A 242 -1.10 29.49 8.69
CA VAL A 242 -0.79 28.57 9.78
C VAL A 242 -2.11 28.13 10.42
N THR A 243 -2.44 26.86 10.24
CA THR A 243 -3.63 26.25 10.83
C THR A 243 -3.32 25.64 12.20
N ARG A 244 -4.16 25.94 13.20
CA ARG A 244 -3.98 25.49 14.59
C ARG A 244 -5.21 24.78 15.11
N ASP A 245 -5.03 23.90 16.08
CA ASP A 245 -6.14 23.24 16.78
C ASP A 245 -6.75 24.13 17.87
N ALA A 246 -7.78 23.61 18.56
CA ALA A 246 -8.46 24.31 19.65
C ALA A 246 -7.55 24.63 20.85
N ASP A 247 -6.40 23.96 20.96
CA ASP A 247 -5.38 24.23 21.98
C ASP A 247 -4.29 25.21 21.50
N GLY A 248 -4.46 25.78 20.30
CA GLY A 248 -3.49 26.68 19.68
C GLY A 248 -2.22 25.99 19.16
N ARG A 249 -2.21 24.65 19.09
CA ARG A 249 -1.06 23.89 18.57
C ARG A 249 -1.13 23.81 17.05
N PRO A 250 0.00 23.90 16.34
CA PRO A 250 0.01 23.73 14.89
C PRO A 250 -0.41 22.31 14.53
N LEU A 251 -1.26 22.19 13.51
CA LEU A 251 -1.59 20.90 12.93
C LEU A 251 -0.33 20.28 12.31
N ARG A 252 -0.10 19.01 12.60
CA ARG A 252 1.13 18.30 12.19
C ARG A 252 0.94 17.49 10.91
N HIS A 253 -0.28 17.46 10.37
CA HIS A 253 -0.72 16.54 9.32
C HIS A 253 -1.61 17.32 8.36
N GLY A 254 -1.53 17.01 7.06
CA GLY A 254 -2.38 17.60 6.03
C GLY A 254 -3.79 16.98 6.00
N GLY A 255 -4.50 17.19 4.89
CA GLY A 255 -5.82 16.59 4.64
C GLY A 255 -6.97 17.58 4.60
N GLU A 256 -6.78 18.80 5.12
CA GLU A 256 -7.82 19.81 5.09
C GLU A 256 -7.78 20.69 3.85
N LYS A 257 -8.97 20.95 3.30
CA LYS A 257 -9.13 21.73 2.08
C LYS A 257 -9.08 23.22 2.41
N VAL A 258 -7.95 23.85 2.12
CA VAL A 258 -7.84 25.31 2.15
C VAL A 258 -8.36 25.87 0.82
N VAL A 259 -9.40 26.70 0.89
CA VAL A 259 -9.94 27.44 -0.25
C VAL A 259 -9.57 28.90 -0.07
N ALA A 260 -9.00 29.51 -1.10
CA ALA A 260 -8.68 30.93 -1.14
C ALA A 260 -9.43 31.57 -2.32
N GLU A 261 -10.12 32.67 -2.05
CA GLU A 261 -10.83 33.45 -3.06
C GLU A 261 -10.28 34.88 -3.04
N VAL A 262 -10.00 35.42 -4.23
CA VAL A 262 -9.45 36.76 -4.43
C VAL A 262 -10.45 37.57 -5.22
N TRP A 263 -10.82 38.74 -4.72
CA TRP A 263 -11.80 39.63 -5.34
C TRP A 263 -11.15 40.98 -5.61
N TYR A 264 -11.43 41.55 -6.77
CA TYR A 264 -11.20 42.97 -7.00
C TYR A 264 -12.29 43.75 -6.28
N LYS A 265 -11.89 44.74 -5.47
CA LYS A 265 -12.84 45.69 -4.92
C LYS A 265 -13.23 46.64 -6.04
N ASP A 266 -14.27 46.28 -6.79
CA ASP A 266 -14.82 47.15 -7.83
C ASP A 266 -15.18 48.49 -7.20
N THR A 267 -14.56 49.55 -7.68
CA THR A 267 -14.92 50.94 -7.36
C THR A 267 -16.20 51.30 -8.11
N SER A 268 -17.29 50.59 -7.85
CA SER A 268 -18.63 50.99 -8.28
C SER A 268 -19.36 51.60 -7.08
N HIS A 269 -18.93 52.81 -6.70
CA HIS A 269 -19.71 53.88 -6.07
C HIS A 269 -18.77 54.99 -5.56
N ARG A 270 -18.41 55.91 -6.44
CA ARG A 270 -18.29 57.34 -6.13
C ARG A 270 -18.32 58.17 -7.40
#